data_AF-A0A1Y1ML67-F1
#
_entry.id   AF-A0A1Y1ML67-F1
#
_cell.length_a   1.000
_cell.length_b   1.000
_cell.length_c   1.000
_cell.angle_alpha   90.00
_cell.angle_beta   90.00
_cell.angle_gamma   90.00
#
_symmetry.space_group_name_H-M   'P 1'
#
loop_
_entity.id
_entity.type
_entity.pdbx_description
1 polymer ?
#
loop_
_entity_poly.entity_id
_entity_poly.type
_entity_poly.pdbx_seq_one_letter_code
_entity_poly.pdbx_strand_id
1 'polypeptide(L)'
;MGGHNRDGKVEASLYARSHASDVLRYLSLWKYGGIYLDLDVIVIKPLQDLPANYAGSESENNVAAGVINFSPDGRGHGFAQRCLEDLRRNFRGKDWGYNGPGVITRLLKNLCGVKKAKDMLKKDCRGFKVYPPEAFYPVEWWNWKMYFDSKYNEKMLNITRNSYVIHVWNKHSVNTKIKINSEVPYSIFAKKYCPKVFAECEEYF
;
A
#
# COMPACT_ATOMS: atom_id res chain seq x y z
N MET A 1 -20.03 39.81 10.13
CA MET A 1 -18.84 39.08 10.62
C MET A 1 -18.87 37.69 10.01
N GLY A 2 -18.05 37.43 8.99
CA GLY A 2 -18.06 36.16 8.27
C GLY A 2 -17.37 35.07 9.08
N GLY A 3 -18.13 34.05 9.49
CA GLY A 3 -17.57 32.85 10.14
C GLY A 3 -16.59 32.17 9.19
N HIS A 4 -15.30 32.26 9.49
CA HIS A 4 -14.32 31.36 8.89
C HIS A 4 -14.56 29.98 9.47
N ASN A 5 -15.22 29.13 8.68
CA ASN A 5 -15.24 27.70 8.91
C ASN A 5 -13.80 27.20 8.77
N ARG A 6 -13.09 27.01 9.89
CA ARG A 6 -11.67 26.59 9.92
C ARG A 6 -11.55 25.07 9.80
N ASP A 7 -12.35 24.44 8.97
CA ASP A 7 -12.19 23.03 8.70
C ASP A 7 -11.04 22.90 7.68
N GLY A 8 -9.93 22.29 8.11
CA GLY A 8 -8.82 21.98 7.22
C GLY A 8 -9.28 21.04 6.09
N LYS A 9 -8.48 20.97 5.01
CA LYS A 9 -8.85 20.19 3.83
C LYS A 9 -9.07 18.70 4.14
N VAL A 10 -8.39 18.17 5.17
CA VAL A 10 -8.53 16.77 5.60
C VAL A 10 -9.83 16.57 6.36
N GLU A 11 -10.18 17.48 7.26
CA GLU A 11 -11.41 17.46 8.05
C GLU A 11 -12.64 17.57 7.15
N ALA A 12 -12.57 18.42 6.12
CA ALA A 12 -13.64 18.59 5.13
C ALA A 12 -13.70 17.47 4.06
N SER A 13 -12.83 16.45 4.15
CA SER A 13 -12.79 15.37 3.16
C SER A 13 -13.93 14.36 3.34
N LEU A 14 -14.49 13.87 2.22
CA LEU A 14 -15.43 12.73 2.22
C LEU A 14 -14.76 11.43 2.69
N TYR A 15 -13.43 11.42 2.76
CA TYR A 15 -12.60 10.29 3.18
C TYR A 15 -11.64 10.70 4.29
N ALA A 16 -12.05 11.58 5.21
CA ALA A 16 -11.20 12.20 6.24
C ALA A 16 -10.24 11.21 6.94
N ARG A 17 -10.73 10.04 7.40
CA ARG A 17 -9.89 9.01 8.03
C ARG A 17 -8.80 8.46 7.10
N SER A 18 -9.17 8.14 5.86
CA SER A 18 -8.23 7.61 4.86
C SER A 18 -7.21 8.67 4.46
N HIS A 19 -7.66 9.91 4.24
CA HIS A 19 -6.78 11.01 3.83
C HIS A 19 -5.87 11.49 4.96
N ALA A 20 -6.32 11.41 6.22
CA ALA A 20 -5.44 11.62 7.37
C ALA A 20 -4.34 10.55 7.41
N SER A 21 -4.67 9.28 7.15
CA SER A 21 -3.68 8.20 7.02
C SER A 21 -2.72 8.45 5.86
N ASP A 22 -3.21 8.88 4.70
CA ASP A 22 -2.37 9.23 3.53
C ASP A 22 -1.34 10.32 3.88
N VAL A 23 -1.77 11.38 4.57
CA VAL A 23 -0.88 12.45 5.03
C VAL A 23 0.13 11.91 6.05
N LEU A 24 -0.34 11.14 7.03
CA LEU A 24 0.51 10.60 8.09
C LEU A 24 1.59 9.65 7.55
N ARG A 25 1.27 8.82 6.55
CA ARG A 25 2.23 7.95 5.85
C ARG A 25 3.41 8.75 5.31
N TYR A 26 3.13 9.75 4.47
CA TYR A 26 4.20 10.50 3.83
C TYR A 26 4.93 11.42 4.81
N LEU A 27 4.24 11.94 5.83
CA LEU A 27 4.87 12.74 6.87
C LEU A 27 5.85 11.91 7.71
N SER A 28 5.46 10.68 8.07
CA SER A 28 6.32 9.76 8.82
C SER A 28 7.52 9.34 7.99
N LEU A 29 7.31 8.99 6.72
CA LEU A 29 8.39 8.65 5.79
C LEU A 29 9.34 9.81 5.52
N TRP A 30 8.83 11.05 5.42
CA TRP A 30 9.68 12.23 5.30
C TRP A 30 10.49 12.46 6.56
N LYS A 31 9.87 12.33 7.74
CA LYS A 31 10.55 12.62 9.01
C LYS A 31 11.59 11.57 9.39
N TYR A 32 11.33 10.30 9.11
CA TYR A 32 12.12 9.18 9.62
C TYR A 32 12.73 8.28 8.54
N GLY A 33 12.30 8.40 7.28
CA GLY A 33 12.59 7.40 6.26
C GLY A 33 12.02 6.03 6.61
N GLY A 34 12.64 4.97 6.09
CA GLY A 34 12.31 3.59 6.41
C GLY A 34 11.18 3.02 5.55
N ILE A 35 10.52 1.99 6.06
CA ILE A 35 9.46 1.23 5.39
C ILE A 35 8.12 1.60 6.02
N TYR A 36 7.17 2.02 5.18
CA TYR A 36 5.77 2.09 5.52
C TYR A 36 5.03 0.87 4.94
N LEU A 37 4.12 0.32 5.74
CA LEU A 37 3.18 -0.72 5.36
C LEU A 37 1.77 -0.31 5.74
N ASP A 38 0.78 -0.57 4.87
CA ASP A 38 -0.62 -0.54 5.30
C ASP A 38 -0.86 -1.66 6.34
N LEU A 39 -1.84 -1.47 7.22
CA LEU A 39 -2.11 -2.39 8.34
C LEU A 39 -2.81 -3.70 7.92
N ASP A 40 -3.26 -3.79 6.67
CA ASP A 40 -3.92 -4.94 6.06
C ASP A 40 -2.96 -5.73 5.15
N VAL A 41 -1.68 -5.80 5.55
CA VAL A 41 -0.69 -6.66 4.91
C VAL A 41 -0.18 -7.74 5.85
N ILE A 42 0.07 -8.94 5.30
CA ILE A 42 0.88 -9.97 5.95
C ILE A 42 2.26 -9.96 5.28
N VAL A 43 3.31 -9.71 6.06
CA VAL A 43 4.69 -9.84 5.59
C VAL A 43 5.09 -11.31 5.56
N ILE A 44 5.44 -11.83 4.38
CA ILE A 44 5.80 -13.24 4.17
C ILE A 44 7.28 -13.46 3.82
N LYS A 45 8.04 -12.39 3.54
CA LYS A 45 9.51 -12.38 3.41
C LYS A 45 10.10 -11.10 4.01
N PRO A 46 11.36 -11.13 4.48
CA PRO A 46 12.05 -9.93 4.96
C PRO A 46 12.07 -8.82 3.91
N LEU A 47 11.74 -7.60 4.34
CA LEU A 47 11.77 -6.40 3.49
C LEU A 47 13.07 -5.60 3.69
N GLN A 48 13.80 -5.87 4.78
CA GLN A 48 15.01 -5.16 5.17
C GLN A 48 16.16 -5.35 4.18
N ASP A 49 16.15 -6.46 3.44
CA ASP A 49 17.18 -6.80 2.45
C ASP A 49 16.97 -6.10 1.11
N LEU A 50 15.82 -5.42 0.93
CA LEU A 50 15.54 -4.67 -0.28
C LEU A 50 16.33 -3.35 -0.30
N PRO A 51 17.02 -3.01 -1.40
CA PRO A 51 17.64 -1.70 -1.54
C PRO A 51 16.62 -0.59 -1.36
N ALA A 52 16.96 0.42 -0.58
CA ALA A 52 16.06 1.53 -0.25
C ALA A 52 15.53 2.28 -1.48
N ASN A 53 14.47 3.05 -1.28
CA ASN A 53 13.74 3.83 -2.31
C ASN A 53 12.94 2.93 -3.26
N TYR A 54 11.91 2.29 -2.73
CA TYR A 54 11.06 1.41 -3.50
C TYR A 54 9.57 1.51 -3.20
N ALA A 55 8.76 1.07 -4.16
CA ALA A 55 7.33 0.83 -4.03
C ALA A 55 6.90 -0.25 -5.03
N GLY A 56 5.65 -0.70 -4.94
CA GLY A 56 5.09 -1.71 -5.86
C GLY A 56 4.08 -1.16 -6.85
N SER A 57 4.21 -1.57 -8.11
CA SER A 57 3.13 -1.44 -9.08
C SER A 57 1.93 -2.26 -8.63
N GLU A 58 0.74 -1.67 -8.60
CA GLU A 58 -0.51 -2.38 -8.28
C GLU A 58 -1.17 -2.90 -9.56
N SER A 59 -1.14 -2.11 -10.62
CA SER A 59 -1.82 -2.35 -11.89
C SER A 59 -1.03 -1.74 -13.04
N GLU A 60 -1.56 -1.81 -14.26
CA GLU A 60 -0.92 -1.17 -15.42
C GLU A 60 -0.68 0.34 -15.22
N ASN A 61 -1.55 1.01 -14.47
CA ASN A 61 -1.59 2.47 -14.43
C ASN A 61 -1.08 3.07 -13.13
N ASN A 62 -1.08 2.29 -12.04
CA ASN A 62 -0.89 2.81 -10.68
C ASN A 62 0.18 2.04 -9.91
N VAL A 63 0.92 2.80 -9.10
CA VAL A 63 1.72 2.30 -7.99
C VAL A 63 0.87 2.43 -6.74
N ALA A 64 0.81 1.38 -5.93
CA ALA A 64 0.06 1.41 -4.68
C ALA A 64 0.84 2.07 -3.56
N ALA A 65 0.09 2.52 -2.57
CA ALA A 65 0.58 3.28 -1.43
C ALA A 65 0.77 2.42 -0.15
N GLY A 66 0.50 1.12 -0.21
CA GLY A 66 0.53 0.22 0.94
C GLY A 66 1.88 -0.41 1.25
N VAL A 67 2.88 -0.25 0.38
CA VAL A 67 4.27 -0.65 0.61
C VAL A 67 5.17 0.40 -0.02
N ILE A 68 5.83 1.22 0.82
CA ILE A 68 6.72 2.29 0.36
C ILE A 68 7.96 2.31 1.25
N ASN A 69 9.13 2.47 0.64
CA ASN A 69 10.36 2.78 1.35
C ASN A 69 11.00 4.04 0.80
N PHE A 70 11.50 4.88 1.69
CA PHE A 70 12.40 5.99 1.37
C PHE A 70 13.63 5.94 2.28
N SER A 71 14.82 6.17 1.73
CA SER A 71 15.99 6.42 2.56
C SER A 71 15.77 7.69 3.40
N PRO A 72 16.23 7.73 4.67
CA PRO A 72 16.04 8.88 5.56
C PRO A 72 16.80 10.13 5.10
N ASP A 73 17.77 9.97 4.20
CA ASP A 73 18.61 11.02 3.65
C ASP A 73 18.67 10.97 2.11
N GLY A 74 19.42 11.91 1.54
CA GLY A 74 19.74 11.97 0.12
C GLY A 74 18.49 12.03 -0.77
N ARG A 75 18.50 11.20 -1.82
CA ARG A 75 17.40 11.16 -2.80
C ARG A 75 16.09 10.68 -2.19
N GLY A 76 16.11 9.69 -1.29
CA GLY A 76 14.90 9.15 -0.67
C GLY A 76 14.14 10.20 0.13
N HIS A 77 14.85 10.94 0.98
CA HIS A 77 14.26 12.06 1.72
C HIS A 77 13.68 13.13 0.77
N GLY A 78 14.40 13.45 -0.31
CA GLY A 78 13.91 14.35 -1.35
C GLY A 78 12.64 13.83 -2.07
N PHE A 79 12.51 12.52 -2.26
CA PHE A 79 11.31 11.91 -2.83
C PHE A 79 10.12 11.98 -1.85
N ALA A 80 10.35 11.70 -0.56
CA ALA A 80 9.33 11.84 0.47
C ALA A 80 8.84 13.29 0.60
N GLN A 81 9.75 14.27 0.55
CA GLN A 81 9.41 15.70 0.53
C GLN A 81 8.52 16.05 -0.67
N ARG A 82 8.84 15.53 -1.86
CA ARG A 82 8.01 15.75 -3.06
C ARG A 82 6.62 15.15 -2.96
N CYS A 83 6.44 14.02 -2.25
CA CYS A 83 5.11 13.50 -1.94
C CYS A 83 4.31 14.47 -1.03
N LEU A 84 4.95 15.03 0.00
CA LEU A 84 4.30 16.03 0.86
C LEU A 84 3.95 17.31 0.10
N GLU A 85 4.83 17.78 -0.77
CA GLU A 85 4.55 18.94 -1.63
C GLU A 85 3.40 18.69 -2.61
N ASP A 86 3.33 17.48 -3.17
CA ASP A 86 2.23 17.06 -4.04
C ASP A 86 0.90 17.01 -3.26
N LEU A 87 0.87 16.43 -2.07
CA LEU A 87 -0.30 16.48 -1.19
C LEU A 87 -0.72 17.91 -0.89
N ARG A 88 0.21 18.78 -0.48
CA ARG A 88 -0.08 20.19 -0.15
C ARG A 88 -0.72 20.93 -1.33
N ARG A 89 -0.19 20.74 -2.55
CA ARG A 89 -0.63 21.46 -3.76
C ARG A 89 -1.91 20.86 -4.36
N ASN A 90 -2.02 19.54 -4.36
CA ASN A 90 -2.98 18.83 -5.19
C ASN A 90 -4.07 18.11 -4.39
N PHE A 91 -4.13 18.23 -3.06
CA PHE A 91 -5.12 17.53 -2.23
C PHE A 91 -6.56 17.62 -2.78
N ARG A 92 -7.24 16.46 -2.92
CA ARG A 92 -8.64 16.36 -3.34
C ARG A 92 -9.49 15.60 -2.32
N GLY A 93 -10.28 16.30 -1.51
CA GLY A 93 -11.11 15.68 -0.47
C GLY A 93 -12.28 14.83 -0.99
N LYS A 94 -12.66 14.96 -2.27
CA LYS A 94 -13.74 14.19 -2.89
C LYS A 94 -13.26 12.97 -3.68
N ASP A 95 -11.95 12.77 -3.79
CA ASP A 95 -11.36 11.66 -4.54
C ASP A 95 -10.51 10.82 -3.59
N TRP A 96 -10.96 9.60 -3.33
CA TRP A 96 -10.29 8.68 -2.41
C TRP A 96 -8.86 8.36 -2.88
N GLY A 97 -8.71 8.00 -4.16
CA GLY A 97 -7.44 7.49 -4.71
C GLY A 97 -6.41 8.58 -5.02
N TYR A 98 -6.87 9.83 -5.18
CA TYR A 98 -5.99 10.93 -5.57
C TYR A 98 -4.89 11.25 -4.55
N ASN A 99 -5.23 11.16 -3.25
CA ASN A 99 -4.32 11.48 -2.15
C ASN A 99 -3.55 10.25 -1.62
N GLY A 100 -4.07 9.04 -1.84
CA GLY A 100 -3.37 7.79 -1.51
C GLY A 100 -2.43 7.36 -2.64
N PRO A 101 -2.77 6.30 -3.41
CA PRO A 101 -1.91 5.79 -4.47
C PRO A 101 -1.58 6.83 -5.56
N GLY A 102 -2.43 7.84 -5.74
CA GLY A 102 -2.21 8.91 -6.70
C GLY A 102 -0.92 9.70 -6.47
N VAL A 103 -0.51 9.92 -5.21
CA VAL A 103 0.67 10.73 -4.87
C VAL A 103 1.96 10.04 -5.35
N ILE A 104 2.19 8.79 -4.90
CA ILE A 104 3.36 8.02 -5.32
C ILE A 104 3.34 7.72 -6.82
N THR A 105 2.15 7.49 -7.40
CA THR A 105 2.01 7.29 -8.85
C THR A 105 2.43 8.53 -9.64
N ARG A 106 2.00 9.74 -9.24
CA ARG A 106 2.41 10.99 -9.91
C ARG A 106 3.90 11.24 -9.78
N LEU A 107 4.46 11.05 -8.58
CA LEU A 107 5.89 11.14 -8.33
C LEU A 107 6.69 10.24 -9.28
N LEU A 108 6.31 8.97 -9.37
CA LEU A 108 7.06 7.99 -10.15
C LEU A 108 6.87 8.15 -11.66
N LYS A 109 5.67 8.51 -12.14
CA LYS A 109 5.47 8.86 -13.55
C LYS A 109 6.42 9.99 -13.98
N ASN A 110 6.59 10.99 -13.12
CA ASN A 110 7.52 12.09 -13.36
C ASN A 110 9.00 11.65 -13.30
N LEU A 111 9.38 10.84 -12.30
CA LEU A 111 10.75 10.36 -12.15
C LEU A 111 11.19 9.44 -13.30
N CYS A 112 10.34 8.50 -13.71
CA CYS A 112 10.62 7.54 -14.78
C CYS A 112 10.39 8.10 -16.18
N GLY A 113 9.69 9.24 -16.33
CA GLY A 113 9.33 9.81 -17.62
C GLY A 113 8.30 8.97 -18.41
N VAL A 114 7.31 8.39 -17.73
CA VAL A 114 6.32 7.47 -18.32
C VAL A 114 4.89 7.86 -17.99
N LYS A 115 3.92 7.34 -18.75
CA LYS A 115 2.48 7.56 -18.50
C LYS A 115 1.81 6.44 -17.72
N LYS A 116 2.33 5.22 -17.79
CA LYS A 116 1.78 4.01 -17.14
C LYS A 116 2.78 3.42 -16.14
N ALA A 117 2.27 2.80 -15.07
CA ALA A 117 3.10 2.18 -14.04
C ALA A 117 3.85 0.95 -14.58
N LYS A 118 3.23 0.17 -15.48
CA LYS A 118 3.89 -0.99 -16.09
C LYS A 118 5.19 -0.66 -16.83
N ASP A 119 5.30 0.55 -17.37
CA ASP A 119 6.49 1.00 -18.09
C ASP A 119 7.66 1.32 -17.14
N MET A 120 7.38 1.53 -15.85
CA MET A 120 8.40 1.83 -14.83
C MET A 120 9.32 0.63 -14.55
N LEU A 121 8.83 -0.60 -14.76
CA LEU A 121 9.56 -1.84 -14.46
C LEU A 121 10.87 -1.97 -15.25
N LYS A 122 10.96 -1.30 -16.40
CA LYS A 122 12.10 -1.32 -17.33
C LYS A 122 12.90 -0.01 -17.34
N LYS A 123 12.67 0.88 -16.36
CA LYS A 123 13.27 2.22 -16.33
C LYS A 123 14.07 2.43 -15.05
N ASP A 124 15.13 3.23 -15.15
CA ASP A 124 15.73 3.85 -13.99
C ASP A 124 14.93 5.11 -13.64
N CYS A 125 14.15 5.05 -12.56
CA CYS A 125 13.34 6.18 -12.09
C CYS A 125 14.17 7.11 -11.19
N ARG A 126 15.37 7.46 -11.66
CA ARG A 126 16.37 8.26 -10.93
C ARG A 126 16.76 7.62 -9.59
N GLY A 127 16.96 6.31 -9.58
CA GLY A 127 17.30 5.50 -8.41
C GLY A 127 16.14 5.16 -7.48
N PHE A 128 14.89 5.33 -7.92
CA PHE A 128 13.73 4.73 -7.26
C PHE A 128 13.34 3.42 -7.96
N LYS A 129 13.20 2.33 -7.20
CA LYS A 129 12.82 1.01 -7.75
C LYS A 129 11.32 0.80 -7.67
N VAL A 130 10.68 0.54 -8.81
CA VAL A 130 9.31 0.03 -8.85
C VAL A 130 9.36 -1.49 -9.03
N TYR A 131 8.82 -2.22 -8.06
CA TYR A 131 8.68 -3.67 -8.13
C TYR A 131 7.40 -4.05 -8.90
N PRO A 132 7.40 -5.21 -9.57
CA PRO A 132 6.23 -5.68 -10.29
C PRO A 132 5.12 -6.11 -9.31
N PRO A 133 3.86 -6.23 -9.77
CA PRO A 133 2.73 -6.57 -8.90
C PRO A 133 2.97 -7.84 -8.07
N GLU A 134 3.61 -8.86 -8.62
CA GLU A 134 3.86 -10.13 -7.94
C GLU A 134 4.73 -9.99 -6.68
N ALA A 135 5.48 -8.90 -6.53
CA ALA A 135 6.31 -8.65 -5.35
C ALA A 135 5.47 -8.24 -4.12
N PHE A 136 4.42 -7.43 -4.31
CA PHE A 136 3.68 -6.81 -3.20
C PHE A 136 2.16 -6.85 -3.32
N TYR A 137 1.63 -6.96 -4.54
CA TYR A 137 0.20 -6.97 -4.88
C TYR A 137 -0.13 -8.13 -5.85
N PRO A 138 0.16 -9.39 -5.49
CA PRO A 138 -0.03 -10.55 -6.38
C PRO A 138 -1.50 -10.82 -6.73
N VAL A 139 -2.45 -10.22 -5.99
CA VAL A 139 -3.89 -10.26 -6.27
C VAL A 139 -4.38 -8.82 -6.34
N GLU A 140 -4.90 -8.45 -7.51
CA GLU A 140 -5.51 -7.14 -7.74
C GLU A 140 -6.74 -6.94 -6.86
N TRP A 141 -7.04 -5.69 -6.48
CA TRP A 141 -8.11 -5.39 -5.53
C TRP A 141 -9.50 -5.86 -5.98
N TRP A 142 -9.80 -5.97 -7.28
CA TRP A 142 -11.08 -6.54 -7.75
C TRP A 142 -11.19 -8.05 -7.55
N ASN A 143 -10.07 -8.73 -7.34
CA ASN A 143 -9.98 -10.16 -7.07
C ASN A 143 -9.78 -10.48 -5.57
N TRP A 144 -9.98 -9.51 -4.68
CA TRP A 144 -9.74 -9.64 -3.23
C TRP A 144 -10.40 -10.88 -2.59
N LYS A 145 -11.56 -11.31 -3.10
CA LYS A 145 -12.28 -12.50 -2.62
C LYS A 145 -11.47 -13.79 -2.72
N MET A 146 -10.44 -13.82 -3.56
CA MET A 146 -9.53 -14.96 -3.67
C MET A 146 -8.86 -15.31 -2.34
N TYR A 147 -8.65 -14.33 -1.46
CA TYR A 147 -8.08 -14.57 -0.12
C TYR A 147 -9.03 -15.29 0.84
N PHE A 148 -10.32 -15.35 0.52
CA PHE A 148 -11.39 -15.76 1.43
C PHE A 148 -12.19 -16.96 0.90
N ASP A 149 -11.69 -17.63 -0.15
CA ASP A 149 -12.35 -18.78 -0.77
C ASP A 149 -11.33 -19.92 -0.98
N SER A 150 -11.61 -21.07 -0.37
CA SER A 150 -10.70 -22.21 -0.32
C SER A 150 -10.40 -22.83 -1.68
N LYS A 151 -11.25 -22.60 -2.70
CA LYS A 151 -10.97 -23.05 -4.07
C LYS A 151 -9.71 -22.42 -4.67
N TYR A 152 -9.23 -21.32 -4.10
CA TYR A 152 -8.01 -20.64 -4.54
C TYR A 152 -6.77 -21.01 -3.73
N ASN A 153 -6.84 -21.96 -2.77
CA ASN A 153 -5.69 -22.31 -1.92
C ASN A 153 -4.41 -22.61 -2.73
N GLU A 154 -4.47 -23.55 -3.68
CA GLU A 154 -3.32 -23.90 -4.52
C GLU A 154 -2.85 -22.73 -5.40
N LYS A 155 -3.81 -22.02 -6.01
CA LYS A 155 -3.51 -20.86 -6.86
C LYS A 155 -2.81 -19.77 -6.06
N MET A 156 -3.27 -19.49 -4.85
CA MET A 156 -2.70 -18.48 -3.97
C MET A 156 -1.26 -18.81 -3.60
N LEU A 157 -0.99 -20.06 -3.19
CA LEU A 157 0.38 -20.51 -2.90
C LEU A 157 1.33 -20.32 -4.10
N ASN A 158 0.84 -20.56 -5.33
CA ASN A 158 1.65 -20.39 -6.53
C ASN A 158 1.91 -18.90 -6.86
N ILE A 159 0.86 -18.07 -6.92
CA ILE A 159 1.02 -16.66 -7.34
C ILE A 159 1.76 -15.82 -6.29
N THR A 160 1.74 -16.21 -5.02
CA THR A 160 2.44 -15.49 -3.95
C THR A 160 3.85 -16.01 -3.67
N ARG A 161 4.32 -17.02 -4.41
CA ARG A 161 5.62 -17.67 -4.18
C ARG A 161 6.78 -16.67 -4.15
N ASN A 162 6.69 -15.64 -4.98
CA ASN A 162 7.71 -14.59 -5.11
C ASN A 162 7.37 -13.29 -4.37
N SER A 163 6.23 -13.22 -3.69
CA SER A 163 5.81 -12.02 -2.97
C SER A 163 6.55 -11.85 -1.66
N TYR A 164 6.72 -10.60 -1.25
CA TYR A 164 7.21 -10.20 0.08
C TYR A 164 6.08 -9.95 1.06
N VAL A 165 4.93 -9.49 0.55
CA VAL A 165 3.74 -9.26 1.34
C VAL A 165 2.50 -9.80 0.63
N ILE A 166 1.46 -10.03 1.42
CA ILE A 166 0.10 -10.27 0.98
C ILE A 166 -0.75 -9.08 1.41
N HIS A 167 -1.34 -8.35 0.47
CA HIS A 167 -2.23 -7.23 0.76
C HIS A 167 -3.70 -7.68 0.64
N VAL A 168 -4.47 -7.67 1.73
CA VAL A 168 -5.83 -8.26 1.76
C VAL A 168 -6.96 -7.29 1.46
N TRP A 169 -6.63 -6.04 1.15
CA TRP A 169 -7.56 -5.03 0.63
C TRP A 169 -8.74 -4.76 1.58
N ASN A 170 -8.47 -4.38 2.83
CA ASN A 170 -9.45 -4.24 3.91
C ASN A 170 -10.65 -3.37 3.54
N LYS A 171 -10.45 -2.32 2.72
CA LYS A 171 -11.58 -1.51 2.18
C LYS A 171 -12.67 -2.37 1.52
N HIS A 172 -12.27 -3.47 0.88
CA HIS A 172 -13.16 -4.43 0.23
C HIS A 172 -13.48 -5.64 1.12
N SER A 173 -12.51 -6.11 1.91
CA SER A 173 -12.63 -7.34 2.68
C SER A 173 -13.16 -7.19 4.11
N VAL A 174 -13.28 -5.96 4.65
CA VAL A 174 -13.63 -5.69 6.07
C VAL A 174 -14.87 -6.42 6.59
N ASN A 175 -15.86 -6.69 5.73
CA ASN A 175 -17.10 -7.37 6.12
C ASN A 175 -17.02 -8.91 5.99
N THR A 176 -15.84 -9.46 5.70
CA THR A 176 -15.64 -10.90 5.49
C THR A 176 -15.02 -11.50 6.74
N LYS A 177 -15.84 -12.15 7.55
CA LYS A 177 -15.38 -12.87 8.74
C LYS A 177 -14.93 -14.27 8.36
N ILE A 178 -13.75 -14.68 8.79
CA ILE A 178 -13.25 -16.04 8.61
C ILE A 178 -13.37 -16.77 9.95
N LYS A 179 -14.02 -17.93 10.00
CA LYS A 179 -13.95 -18.75 11.22
C LYS A 179 -12.53 -19.25 11.41
N ILE A 180 -12.02 -19.28 12.64
CA ILE A 180 -10.61 -19.61 12.91
C ILE A 180 -10.17 -20.99 12.36
N ASN A 181 -11.11 -21.94 12.26
CA ASN A 181 -10.93 -23.28 11.71
C ASN A 181 -11.08 -23.37 10.18
N SER A 182 -11.33 -22.25 9.49
CA SER A 182 -11.39 -22.21 8.04
C SER A 182 -9.99 -22.38 7.46
N GLU A 183 -9.91 -23.10 6.35
CA GLU A 183 -8.69 -23.28 5.55
C GLU A 183 -8.84 -22.51 4.24
N VAL A 184 -8.95 -21.18 4.36
CA VAL A 184 -8.90 -20.24 3.23
C VAL A 184 -7.52 -19.57 3.17
N PRO A 185 -7.14 -18.96 2.03
CA PRO A 185 -5.77 -18.45 1.88
C PRO A 185 -5.36 -17.46 2.96
N TYR A 186 -6.23 -16.50 3.34
CA TYR A 186 -5.89 -15.50 4.35
C TYR A 186 -5.56 -16.13 5.71
N SER A 187 -6.39 -17.07 6.20
CA SER A 187 -6.10 -17.80 7.44
C SER A 187 -4.85 -18.67 7.35
N ILE A 188 -4.58 -19.28 6.19
CA ILE A 188 -3.35 -20.09 5.97
C ILE A 188 -2.11 -19.19 6.09
N PHE A 189 -2.11 -18.02 5.45
CA PHE A 189 -1.02 -17.05 5.56
C PHE A 189 -0.90 -16.49 6.99
N ALA A 190 -2.01 -16.13 7.63
CA ALA A 190 -2.01 -15.56 8.97
C ALA A 190 -1.49 -16.55 10.03
N LYS A 191 -1.96 -17.81 10.00
CA LYS A 191 -1.44 -18.90 10.87
C LYS A 191 0.07 -19.06 10.72
N LYS A 192 0.59 -18.98 9.49
CA LYS A 192 2.00 -19.21 9.20
C LYS A 192 2.91 -18.02 9.57
N TYR A 193 2.50 -16.80 9.22
CA TYR A 193 3.38 -15.62 9.29
C TYR A 193 3.02 -14.63 10.41
N CYS A 194 1.83 -14.74 11.00
CA CYS A 194 1.38 -13.93 12.13
C CYS A 194 0.83 -14.83 13.28
N PRO A 195 1.54 -15.90 13.69
CA PRO A 195 0.98 -16.92 14.58
C PRO A 195 0.55 -16.36 15.94
N LYS A 196 1.26 -15.35 16.46
CA LYS A 196 0.91 -14.70 17.73
C LYS A 196 -0.41 -13.92 17.62
N VAL A 197 -0.58 -13.12 16.56
CA VAL A 197 -1.83 -12.37 16.32
C VAL A 197 -2.98 -13.32 16.09
N PHE A 198 -2.76 -14.38 15.29
CA PHE A 198 -3.78 -15.38 15.01
C PHE A 198 -4.22 -16.15 16.25
N ALA A 199 -3.32 -16.40 17.21
CA ALA A 199 -3.63 -17.10 18.46
C ALA A 199 -4.49 -16.28 19.43
N GLU A 200 -4.52 -14.94 19.31
CA GLU A 200 -5.39 -14.06 20.11
C GLU A 200 -6.83 -14.00 19.55
N CYS A 201 -7.10 -14.63 18.40
CA CYS A 201 -8.44 -14.70 17.84
C CYS A 201 -9.23 -15.86 18.47
N GLU A 202 -10.49 -15.62 18.81
CA GLU A 202 -11.36 -16.65 19.42
C GLU A 202 -12.20 -17.36 18.34
N GLU A 203 -13.27 -16.70 17.87
CA GLU A 203 -14.23 -17.31 16.94
C GLU A 203 -13.94 -16.95 15.48
N TYR A 204 -13.49 -15.71 15.25
CA TYR A 204 -13.26 -15.16 13.92
C TYR A 204 -11.91 -14.47 13.82
N PHE A 205 -11.32 -14.59 12.64
CA PHE A 205 -10.21 -13.79 12.13
C PHE A 205 -10.75 -12.80 11.08
#